data_AF-A0A959LK63-F1
#
_entry.id   AF-A0A959LK63-F1
#
_cell.length_a   1.000
_cell.length_b   1.000
_cell.length_c   1.000
_cell.angle_alpha   90.00
_cell.angle_beta   90.00
_cell.angle_gamma   90.00
#
_symmetry.space_group_name_H-M   'P 1'
#
loop_
_entity.id
_entity.type
_entity.pdbx_description
1 polymer ?
#
loop_
_entity_poly.entity_id
_entity_poly.type
_entity_poly.pdbx_seq_one_letter_code
_entity_poly.pdbx_strand_id
1 'polypeptide(L)'
;IDLFGKLENKDANVAELDTNALKNLITDWYGIPYSSTPLTTYKKPAKLFSNIQTLFFLFNDPVMNFFGAGVGNFSSKQALKMLGLDIQGSYPAKYTYVSEDFIRYHLYTFFYVFSLPISEHSIINMINSVYNQVGGEYGIAGILLFVLMYLGFFWKNRKKITALGFTILPLTLLFFNFDYWFEMLSLTVFLELFMFIDIYKKVGNEQQ
;
A
#
# COMPACT_ATOMS: atom_id res chain seq x y z
N ILE A 1 -19.25 -14.08 40.31
CA ILE A 1 -19.16 -14.75 38.99
C ILE A 1 -18.49 -13.75 38.08
N ASP A 2 -17.20 -13.94 37.86
CA ASP A 2 -16.39 -13.11 36.97
C ASP A 2 -16.72 -13.50 35.54
N LEU A 3 -17.52 -12.69 34.85
CA LEU A 3 -18.14 -13.04 33.55
C LEU A 3 -17.14 -13.01 32.38
N PHE A 4 -15.90 -12.56 32.62
CA PHE A 4 -14.85 -12.43 31.61
C PHE A 4 -13.51 -12.80 32.24
N GLY A 5 -13.31 -14.11 32.47
CA GLY A 5 -12.19 -14.66 33.22
C GLY A 5 -10.84 -13.98 32.98
N LYS A 6 -9.97 -14.01 34.00
CA LYS A 6 -8.61 -13.45 33.96
C LYS A 6 -7.92 -13.77 32.63
N LEU A 7 -7.51 -12.71 31.93
CA LEU A 7 -6.63 -12.80 30.77
C LEU A 7 -5.29 -13.40 31.22
N GLU A 8 -5.15 -14.72 31.06
CA GLU A 8 -3.85 -15.33 30.83
C GLU A 8 -3.37 -14.82 29.48
N ASN A 9 -2.33 -13.99 29.48
CA ASN A 9 -1.56 -13.73 28.28
C ASN A 9 -0.82 -15.04 27.95
N LYS A 10 -1.51 -15.93 27.25
CA LYS A 10 -0.88 -17.02 26.52
C LYS A 10 -0.32 -16.39 25.26
N ASP A 11 0.98 -16.14 25.28
CA ASP A 11 1.74 -15.79 24.08
C ASP A 11 1.34 -16.74 22.91
N ALA A 12 1.17 -16.16 21.73
CA ALA A 12 1.15 -16.81 20.41
C ALA A 12 -0.17 -17.44 19.86
N ASN A 13 -1.32 -16.75 19.97
CA ASN A 13 -2.46 -16.99 19.05
C ASN A 13 -2.64 -15.89 17.98
N VAL A 14 -1.77 -14.89 17.96
CA VAL A 14 -1.34 -14.36 16.66
C VAL A 14 -0.34 -15.39 16.17
N ALA A 15 -0.43 -15.88 14.93
CA ALA A 15 0.70 -16.58 14.36
C ALA A 15 1.90 -15.61 14.43
N GLU A 16 2.70 -15.70 15.48
CA GLU A 16 4.03 -15.10 15.49
C GLU A 16 4.72 -15.80 14.34
N LEU A 17 4.74 -15.14 13.18
CA LEU A 17 5.67 -15.48 12.13
C LEU A 17 7.02 -15.48 12.82
N ASP A 18 7.58 -16.67 13.02
CA ASP A 18 8.88 -16.81 13.62
C ASP A 18 9.82 -15.90 12.81
N THR A 19 10.28 -14.82 13.44
CA THR A 19 11.09 -13.81 12.75
C THR A 19 12.36 -14.45 12.18
N ASN A 20 12.84 -15.55 12.78
CA ASN A 20 13.94 -16.33 12.24
C ASN A 20 13.52 -17.13 11.01
N ALA A 21 12.32 -17.71 10.99
CA ALA A 21 11.77 -18.35 9.80
C ALA A 21 11.64 -17.35 8.64
N LEU A 22 11.18 -16.12 8.88
CA LEU A 22 11.15 -15.07 7.84
C LEU A 22 12.54 -14.66 7.38
N LYS A 23 13.50 -14.50 8.29
CA LYS A 23 14.91 -14.20 7.93
C LYS A 23 15.54 -15.31 7.09
N ASN A 24 15.29 -16.56 7.46
CA ASN A 24 15.75 -17.72 6.70
C ASN A 24 15.10 -17.75 5.32
N LEU A 25 13.79 -17.52 5.23
CA LEU A 25 13.08 -17.48 3.96
C LEU A 25 13.62 -16.39 3.03
N ILE A 26 13.95 -15.20 3.58
CA ILE A 26 14.64 -14.14 2.81
C ILE A 26 15.98 -14.65 2.28
N THR A 27 16.78 -15.32 3.10
CA THR A 27 18.08 -15.84 2.66
C THR A 27 17.93 -16.94 1.61
N ASP A 28 16.98 -17.84 1.78
CA ASP A 28 16.75 -18.96 0.88
C ASP A 28 16.20 -18.49 -0.47
N TRP A 29 15.26 -17.55 -0.49
CA TRP A 29 14.59 -17.10 -1.72
C TRP A 29 15.44 -16.10 -2.52
N TYR A 30 16.18 -15.23 -1.84
CA TYR A 30 16.95 -14.16 -2.49
C TYR A 30 18.44 -14.46 -2.56
N GLY A 31 18.89 -15.58 -1.99
CA GLY A 31 20.28 -16.05 -2.08
C GLY A 31 21.30 -15.15 -1.37
N ILE A 32 20.85 -14.29 -0.45
CA ILE A 32 21.70 -13.33 0.28
C ILE A 32 21.48 -13.46 1.80
N PRO A 33 22.55 -13.45 2.62
CA PRO A 33 22.40 -13.46 4.08
C PRO A 33 21.57 -12.27 4.54
N TYR A 34 20.62 -12.48 5.46
CA TYR A 34 19.71 -11.42 5.96
C TYR A 34 20.45 -10.14 6.36
N SER A 35 21.57 -10.27 7.06
CA SER A 35 22.42 -9.16 7.52
C SER A 35 23.01 -8.31 6.39
N SER A 36 23.18 -8.89 5.20
CA SER A 36 23.74 -8.25 4.01
C SER A 36 22.67 -7.74 3.03
N THR A 37 21.38 -7.81 3.41
CA THR A 37 20.31 -7.41 2.51
C THR A 37 20.23 -5.88 2.31
N PRO A 38 19.65 -5.38 1.20
CA PRO A 38 19.57 -3.95 0.95
C PRO A 38 18.89 -3.17 2.08
N LEU A 39 17.81 -3.71 2.68
CA LEU A 39 17.09 -3.00 3.75
C LEU A 39 17.81 -2.96 5.09
N THR A 40 18.69 -3.92 5.41
CA THR A 40 19.50 -3.83 6.65
C THR A 40 20.52 -2.69 6.59
N THR A 41 20.99 -2.34 5.38
CA THR A 41 21.92 -1.22 5.17
C THR A 41 21.19 0.10 4.87
N TYR A 42 19.91 0.04 4.46
CA TYR A 42 19.07 1.18 4.15
C TYR A 42 18.49 1.82 5.42
N LYS A 43 19.10 2.92 5.89
CA LYS A 43 18.71 3.62 7.13
C LYS A 43 17.47 4.54 7.01
N LYS A 44 16.56 4.27 6.08
CA LYS A 44 15.32 5.06 5.87
C LYS A 44 14.11 4.13 5.94
N PRO A 45 12.87 4.67 6.11
CA PRO A 45 11.67 3.83 6.21
C PRO A 45 11.50 2.90 5.01
N ALA A 46 11.04 1.68 5.25
CA ALA A 46 10.89 0.65 4.22
C ALA A 46 9.88 1.05 3.12
N LYS A 47 8.91 1.93 3.43
CA LYS A 47 8.00 2.53 2.43
C LYS A 47 8.76 3.30 1.35
N LEU A 48 9.81 4.03 1.72
CA LEU A 48 10.58 4.77 0.72
C LEU A 48 11.34 3.82 -0.20
N PHE A 49 11.84 2.72 0.36
CA PHE A 49 12.44 1.65 -0.42
C PHE A 49 11.42 1.01 -1.38
N SER A 50 10.19 0.72 -0.93
CA SER A 50 9.14 0.16 -1.81
C SER A 50 8.75 1.12 -2.94
N ASN A 51 8.71 2.43 -2.68
CA ASN A 51 8.50 3.44 -3.72
C ASN A 51 9.64 3.44 -4.77
N ILE A 52 10.90 3.29 -4.32
CA ILE A 52 12.05 3.15 -5.21
C ILE A 52 11.93 1.88 -6.07
N GLN A 53 11.48 0.77 -5.48
CA GLN A 53 11.25 -0.48 -6.21
C GLN A 53 10.18 -0.31 -7.29
N THR A 54 9.09 0.41 -7.01
CA THR A 54 8.06 0.73 -8.01
C THR A 54 8.61 1.59 -9.15
N LEU A 55 9.43 2.60 -8.83
CA LEU A 55 10.10 3.40 -9.86
C LEU A 55 11.03 2.54 -10.72
N PHE A 56 11.83 1.67 -10.09
CA PHE A 56 12.70 0.77 -10.82
C PHE A 56 11.90 -0.17 -11.73
N PHE A 57 10.79 -0.73 -11.26
CA PHE A 57 9.88 -1.52 -12.09
C PHE A 57 9.46 -0.74 -13.33
N LEU A 58 8.93 0.48 -13.14
CA LEU A 58 8.44 1.38 -14.20
C LEU A 58 9.46 1.84 -15.23
N PHE A 59 10.76 1.67 -14.99
CA PHE A 59 11.81 2.10 -15.92
C PHE A 59 12.55 0.94 -16.58
N ASN A 60 12.40 -0.30 -16.08
CA ASN A 60 13.23 -1.43 -16.53
C ASN A 60 12.49 -2.47 -17.39
N ASP A 61 11.17 -2.46 -17.47
CA ASP A 61 10.41 -3.40 -18.32
C ASP A 61 9.52 -2.68 -19.35
N PRO A 62 9.97 -2.47 -20.60
CA PRO A 62 9.25 -1.61 -21.55
C PRO A 62 7.77 -1.94 -21.78
N VAL A 63 7.38 -3.21 -21.66
CA VAL A 63 5.99 -3.65 -21.87
C VAL A 63 5.19 -3.52 -20.58
N MET A 64 5.74 -4.01 -19.46
CA MET A 64 5.07 -3.91 -18.15
C MET A 64 5.07 -2.48 -17.60
N ASN A 65 5.99 -1.63 -18.04
CA ASN A 65 6.02 -0.21 -17.69
C ASN A 65 4.73 0.49 -18.09
N PHE A 66 4.10 0.10 -19.22
CA PHE A 66 2.89 0.79 -19.66
C PHE A 66 1.63 0.30 -18.93
N PHE A 67 1.43 -1.02 -18.82
CA PHE A 67 0.20 -1.59 -18.28
C PHE A 67 0.27 -2.01 -16.80
N GLY A 68 1.48 -2.06 -16.23
CA GLY A 68 1.74 -2.58 -14.90
C GLY A 68 1.70 -4.10 -14.82
N ALA A 69 1.95 -4.63 -13.62
CA ALA A 69 1.92 -6.06 -13.34
C ALA A 69 0.50 -6.66 -13.30
N GLY A 70 -0.53 -5.82 -13.29
CA GLY A 70 -1.92 -6.21 -13.10
C GLY A 70 -2.38 -6.18 -11.64
N VAL A 71 -3.69 -6.19 -11.45
CA VAL A 71 -4.32 -6.07 -10.13
C VAL A 71 -3.91 -7.23 -9.23
N GLY A 72 -3.38 -6.92 -8.04
CA GLY A 72 -2.94 -7.93 -7.09
C GLY A 72 -1.54 -8.50 -7.33
N ASN A 73 -0.80 -8.04 -8.34
CA ASN A 73 0.49 -8.63 -8.71
C ASN A 73 1.71 -7.79 -8.32
N PHE A 74 1.55 -6.71 -7.53
CA PHE A 74 2.67 -5.84 -7.21
C PHE A 74 2.77 -5.41 -5.74
N SER A 75 1.79 -4.68 -5.19
CA SER A 75 1.97 -4.03 -3.89
C SER A 75 0.71 -3.95 -3.02
N SER A 76 -0.40 -4.50 -3.48
CA SER A 76 -1.67 -4.38 -2.77
C SER A 76 -1.76 -5.35 -1.59
N LYS A 77 -2.65 -5.03 -0.64
CA LYS A 77 -3.08 -6.01 0.38
C LYS A 77 -3.63 -7.29 -0.25
N GLN A 78 -4.15 -7.20 -1.48
CA GLN A 78 -4.58 -8.36 -2.26
C GLN A 78 -3.41 -9.28 -2.60
N ALA A 79 -2.28 -8.73 -3.09
CA ALA A 79 -1.05 -9.51 -3.34
C ALA A 79 -0.62 -10.29 -2.09
N LEU A 80 -0.69 -9.65 -0.92
CA LEU A 80 -0.34 -10.24 0.36
C LEU A 80 -1.30 -11.36 0.79
N LYS A 81 -2.61 -11.16 0.63
CA LYS A 81 -3.60 -12.20 0.92
C LYS A 81 -3.41 -13.42 0.03
N MET A 82 -3.14 -13.19 -1.26
CA MET A 82 -2.96 -14.27 -2.23
C MET A 82 -1.76 -15.19 -1.93
N LEU A 83 -0.78 -14.74 -1.14
CA LEU A 83 0.29 -15.60 -0.63
C LEU A 83 -0.23 -16.78 0.22
N GLY A 84 -1.40 -16.65 0.85
CA GLY A 84 -1.96 -17.69 1.71
C GLY A 84 -1.21 -17.90 3.03
N LEU A 85 -0.49 -16.87 3.50
CA LEU A 85 0.26 -16.91 4.76
C LEU A 85 -0.55 -16.38 5.97
N ASP A 86 -1.82 -16.01 5.76
CA ASP A 86 -2.74 -15.48 6.77
C ASP A 86 -2.26 -14.24 7.55
N ILE A 87 -1.21 -13.56 7.06
CA ILE A 87 -0.57 -12.41 7.73
C ILE A 87 -1.44 -11.14 7.70
N GLN A 88 -2.23 -10.96 6.63
CA GLN A 88 -3.15 -9.82 6.47
C GLN A 88 -4.57 -10.27 6.12
N GLY A 89 -4.97 -11.40 6.68
CA GLY A 89 -6.26 -12.05 6.44
C GLY A 89 -6.14 -13.28 5.55
N SER A 90 -7.20 -14.08 5.55
CA SER A 90 -7.22 -15.38 4.88
C SER A 90 -7.51 -15.28 3.38
N TYR A 91 -7.03 -16.28 2.65
CA TYR A 91 -7.31 -16.45 1.23
C TYR A 91 -7.52 -17.94 0.93
N PRO A 92 -8.44 -18.32 0.02
CA PRO A 92 -8.71 -19.73 -0.25
C PRO A 92 -7.44 -20.45 -0.74
N ALA A 93 -7.00 -21.48 -0.02
CA ALA A 93 -5.74 -22.21 -0.28
C ALA A 93 -5.61 -22.70 -1.74
N LYS A 94 -6.72 -23.09 -2.37
CA LYS A 94 -6.75 -23.54 -3.78
C LYS A 94 -6.43 -22.46 -4.82
N TYR A 95 -6.45 -21.18 -4.42
CA TYR A 95 -6.21 -20.04 -5.30
C TYR A 95 -4.97 -19.26 -4.90
N THR A 96 -4.17 -19.76 -3.94
CA THR A 96 -2.95 -19.08 -3.54
C THR A 96 -2.02 -18.94 -4.74
N TYR A 97 -1.44 -17.75 -4.84
CA TYR A 97 -0.67 -17.33 -5.98
C TYR A 97 0.26 -16.21 -5.57
N VAL A 98 1.43 -16.20 -6.20
CA VAL A 98 2.39 -15.13 -6.06
C VAL A 98 2.95 -14.82 -7.45
N SER A 99 2.86 -13.56 -7.85
CA SER A 99 3.41 -13.10 -9.14
C SER A 99 4.92 -12.89 -9.05
N GLU A 100 5.61 -13.11 -10.16
CA GLU A 100 7.06 -12.85 -10.27
C GLU A 100 7.43 -11.40 -9.96
N ASP A 101 6.64 -10.43 -10.40
CA ASP A 101 6.88 -9.00 -10.11
C ASP A 101 6.80 -8.72 -8.61
N PHE A 102 5.76 -9.24 -7.94
CA PHE A 102 5.67 -9.11 -6.50
C PHE A 102 6.88 -9.73 -5.77
N ILE A 103 7.32 -10.94 -6.17
CA ILE A 103 8.54 -11.58 -5.62
C ILE A 103 9.76 -10.68 -5.81
N ARG A 104 9.97 -10.22 -7.05
CA ARG A 104 11.16 -9.44 -7.42
C ARG A 104 11.25 -8.11 -6.69
N TYR A 105 10.10 -7.46 -6.45
CA TYR A 105 10.06 -6.11 -5.90
C TYR A 105 9.60 -6.12 -4.43
N HIS A 106 8.32 -6.25 -4.15
CA HIS A 106 7.81 -5.88 -2.82
C HIS A 106 7.75 -7.00 -1.79
N LEU A 107 7.80 -8.28 -2.20
CA LEU A 107 7.71 -9.41 -1.27
C LEU A 107 8.90 -9.44 -0.29
N TYR A 108 10.11 -9.15 -0.77
CA TYR A 108 11.29 -9.01 0.08
C TYR A 108 11.08 -7.93 1.14
N THR A 109 10.65 -6.74 0.73
CA THR A 109 10.42 -5.61 1.63
C THR A 109 9.34 -5.94 2.66
N PHE A 110 8.30 -6.67 2.25
CA PHE A 110 7.28 -7.16 3.15
C PHE A 110 7.84 -8.12 4.20
N PHE A 111 8.55 -9.19 3.79
CA PHE A 111 9.13 -10.13 4.75
C PHE A 111 10.15 -9.47 5.67
N TYR A 112 10.94 -8.52 5.15
CA TYR A 112 11.85 -7.74 5.96
C TYR A 112 11.10 -7.02 7.08
N VAL A 113 10.06 -6.27 6.75
CA VAL A 113 9.30 -5.49 7.75
C VAL A 113 8.64 -6.40 8.77
N PHE A 114 8.09 -7.55 8.36
CA PHE A 114 7.48 -8.52 9.29
C PHE A 114 8.50 -9.34 10.10
N SER A 115 9.79 -9.24 9.77
CA SER A 115 10.88 -9.83 10.56
C SER A 115 11.46 -8.88 11.61
N LEU A 116 11.04 -7.61 11.60
CA LEU A 116 11.40 -6.61 12.60
C LEU A 116 10.54 -6.76 13.88
N PRO A 117 10.91 -6.10 14.99
CA PRO A 117 10.05 -6.04 16.16
C PRO A 117 8.66 -5.47 15.82
N ILE A 118 7.63 -5.90 16.54
CA ILE A 118 6.23 -5.48 16.30
C ILE A 118 6.06 -3.95 16.30
N SER A 119 6.88 -3.22 17.06
CA SER A 119 6.89 -1.74 17.06
C SER A 119 7.18 -1.12 15.68
N GLU A 120 7.84 -1.87 14.79
CA GLU A 120 8.19 -1.46 13.43
C GLU A 120 7.11 -1.84 12.40
N HIS A 121 6.10 -2.62 12.77
CA HIS A 121 4.98 -3.03 11.90
C HIS A 121 3.96 -1.90 11.73
N SER A 122 4.44 -0.73 11.32
CA SER A 122 3.66 0.49 11.18
C SER A 122 3.45 0.85 9.72
N ILE A 123 2.44 1.69 9.48
CA ILE A 123 2.05 2.17 8.14
C ILE A 123 3.21 2.85 7.37
N ILE A 124 4.18 3.40 8.09
CA ILE A 124 5.37 4.06 7.53
C ILE A 124 6.39 3.06 6.96
N ASN A 125 6.29 1.78 7.34
CA ASN A 125 7.17 0.70 6.88
C ASN A 125 6.47 -0.27 5.93
N MET A 126 5.13 -0.34 5.94
CA MET A 126 4.39 -1.23 5.03
C MET A 126 4.57 -0.88 3.54
N ILE A 127 4.50 -1.87 2.66
CA ILE A 127 4.69 -1.70 1.21
C ILE A 127 3.47 -1.09 0.48
N ASN A 128 2.27 -1.22 1.04
CA ASN A 128 1.03 -0.81 0.39
C ASN A 128 0.91 0.72 0.34
N SER A 129 0.64 1.28 -0.82
CA SER A 129 0.26 2.68 -0.99
C SER A 129 -0.53 2.82 -2.28
N VAL A 130 -1.31 3.90 -2.41
CA VAL A 130 -2.01 4.19 -3.68
C VAL A 130 -0.99 4.39 -4.79
N TYR A 131 0.15 5.03 -4.50
CA TYR A 131 1.19 5.26 -5.51
C TYR A 131 1.88 3.98 -5.98
N ASN A 132 2.20 3.08 -5.05
CA ASN A 132 2.74 1.76 -5.40
C ASN A 132 1.73 0.94 -6.18
N GLN A 133 0.45 1.05 -5.85
CA GLN A 133 -0.60 0.36 -6.59
C GLN A 133 -0.79 0.95 -8.00
N VAL A 134 -0.92 2.28 -8.12
CA VAL A 134 -1.08 2.97 -9.41
C VAL A 134 0.11 2.74 -10.32
N GLY A 135 1.33 2.87 -9.81
CA GLY A 135 2.54 2.65 -10.61
C GLY A 135 2.85 1.19 -10.87
N GLY A 136 2.72 0.33 -9.85
CA GLY A 136 3.09 -1.07 -9.94
C GLY A 136 2.06 -1.96 -10.62
N GLU A 137 0.77 -1.82 -10.27
CA GLU A 137 -0.29 -2.68 -10.81
C GLU A 137 -0.84 -2.16 -12.14
N TYR A 138 -0.79 -0.84 -12.38
CA TYR A 138 -1.39 -0.22 -13.58
C TYR A 138 -0.39 0.54 -14.47
N GLY A 139 0.89 0.60 -14.09
CA GLY A 139 1.95 1.18 -14.91
C GLY A 139 1.78 2.67 -15.22
N ILE A 140 2.43 3.11 -16.29
CA ILE A 140 2.34 4.47 -16.84
C ILE A 140 0.91 4.81 -17.23
N ALA A 141 0.13 3.85 -17.77
CA ALA A 141 -1.27 4.08 -18.10
C ALA A 141 -2.10 4.46 -16.87
N GLY A 142 -1.91 3.73 -15.77
CA GLY A 142 -2.52 4.05 -14.46
C GLY A 142 -2.11 5.42 -13.95
N ILE A 143 -0.81 5.74 -14.01
CA ILE A 143 -0.30 7.06 -13.62
C ILE A 143 -0.94 8.17 -14.45
N LEU A 144 -1.01 8.00 -15.78
CA LEU A 144 -1.63 8.97 -16.67
C LEU A 144 -3.11 9.13 -16.38
N LEU A 145 -3.86 8.05 -16.16
CA LEU A 145 -5.27 8.14 -15.77
C LEU A 145 -5.44 8.84 -14.42
N PHE A 146 -4.60 8.54 -13.43
CA PHE A 146 -4.63 9.22 -12.14
C PHE A 146 -4.34 10.73 -12.28
N VAL A 147 -3.32 11.11 -13.03
CA VAL A 147 -2.96 12.53 -13.21
C VAL A 147 -4.00 13.26 -14.07
N LEU A 148 -4.39 12.71 -15.21
CA LEU A 148 -5.24 13.40 -16.19
C LEU A 148 -6.72 13.37 -15.81
N MET A 149 -7.22 12.24 -15.30
CA MET A 149 -8.64 12.11 -14.94
C MET A 149 -8.87 12.56 -13.50
N TYR A 150 -8.16 11.97 -12.54
CA TYR A 150 -8.41 12.25 -11.12
C TYR A 150 -7.91 13.64 -10.71
N LEU A 151 -6.60 13.94 -10.85
CA LEU A 151 -6.08 15.26 -10.52
C LEU A 151 -6.57 16.33 -11.50
N GLY A 152 -6.66 15.99 -12.79
CA GLY A 152 -7.18 16.89 -13.82
C GLY A 152 -8.62 17.31 -13.57
N PHE A 153 -9.48 16.45 -13.01
CA PHE A 153 -10.84 16.81 -12.60
C PHE A 153 -10.83 17.93 -11.55
N PHE A 154 -10.04 17.78 -10.47
CA PHE A 154 -9.95 18.80 -9.43
C PHE A 154 -9.29 20.09 -9.95
N TRP A 155 -8.24 19.96 -10.78
CA TRP A 155 -7.58 21.11 -11.40
C TRP A 155 -8.51 21.91 -12.33
N LYS A 156 -9.34 21.23 -13.12
CA LYS A 156 -10.36 21.85 -13.98
C LYS A 156 -11.40 22.60 -13.15
N ASN A 157 -11.75 22.07 -11.98
CA ASN A 157 -12.72 22.67 -11.06
C ASN A 157 -12.08 23.57 -9.98
N ARG A 158 -10.79 23.92 -10.08
CA ARG A 158 -10.07 24.66 -9.03
C ARG A 158 -10.69 26.00 -8.62
N LYS A 159 -11.38 26.68 -9.54
CA LYS A 159 -12.10 27.93 -9.24
C LYS A 159 -13.34 27.71 -8.35
N LYS A 160 -13.90 26.50 -8.37
CA LYS A 160 -15.09 26.08 -7.62
C LYS A 160 -14.77 25.47 -6.26
N ILE A 161 -13.52 25.07 -6.05
CA ILE A 161 -13.05 24.51 -4.77
C ILE A 161 -12.91 25.65 -3.75
N THR A 162 -13.41 25.44 -2.53
CA THR A 162 -13.26 26.38 -1.42
C THR A 162 -11.92 26.21 -0.71
N ALA A 163 -11.62 27.09 0.26
CA ALA A 163 -10.42 26.99 1.08
C ALA A 163 -10.30 25.62 1.80
N LEU A 164 -11.43 25.00 2.15
CA LEU A 164 -11.44 23.67 2.77
C LEU A 164 -10.95 22.61 1.79
N GLY A 165 -11.49 22.58 0.57
CA GLY A 165 -11.07 21.59 -0.43
C GLY A 165 -9.61 21.77 -0.87
N PHE A 166 -9.11 23.00 -0.91
CA PHE A 166 -7.67 23.26 -1.14
C PHE A 166 -6.77 22.77 0.00
N THR A 167 -7.30 22.63 1.22
CA THR A 167 -6.57 22.04 2.34
C THR A 167 -6.64 20.51 2.31
N ILE A 168 -7.83 19.96 2.08
CA ILE A 168 -8.08 18.51 2.13
C ILE A 168 -7.39 17.78 0.98
N LEU A 169 -7.39 18.33 -0.23
CA LEU A 169 -6.84 17.64 -1.40
C LEU A 169 -5.34 17.34 -1.27
N PRO A 170 -4.44 18.30 -0.95
CA PRO A 170 -3.03 18.00 -0.73
C PRO A 170 -2.78 17.02 0.41
N LEU A 171 -3.55 17.10 1.50
CA LEU A 171 -3.45 16.15 2.61
C LEU A 171 -3.83 14.74 2.19
N THR A 172 -4.86 14.61 1.36
CA THR A 172 -5.29 13.33 0.77
C THR A 172 -4.19 12.75 -0.11
N LEU A 173 -3.58 13.56 -0.97
CA LEU A 173 -2.46 13.13 -1.83
C LEU A 173 -1.23 12.73 -1.00
N LEU A 174 -0.94 13.41 0.11
CA LEU A 174 0.10 12.96 1.02
C LEU A 174 -0.25 11.61 1.66
N PHE A 175 -1.51 11.47 2.10
CA PHE A 175 -2.01 10.27 2.78
C PHE A 175 -2.02 9.03 1.87
N PHE A 176 -2.23 9.22 0.57
CA PHE A 176 -2.15 8.17 -0.45
C PHE A 176 -0.80 7.41 -0.46
N ASN A 177 0.27 7.98 0.10
CA ASN A 177 1.55 7.29 0.26
C ASN A 177 1.57 6.29 1.44
N PHE A 178 0.64 6.40 2.39
CA PHE A 178 0.67 5.64 3.64
C PHE A 178 -0.31 4.48 3.62
N ASP A 179 -1.61 4.77 3.64
CA ASP A 179 -2.70 3.82 3.44
C ASP A 179 -3.92 4.62 2.99
N TYR A 180 -4.91 3.94 2.44
CA TYR A 180 -6.16 4.53 1.94
C TYR A 180 -7.38 3.78 2.47
N TRP A 181 -7.14 2.79 3.32
CA TRP A 181 -8.13 2.00 4.03
C TRP A 181 -8.04 2.26 5.53
N PHE A 182 -9.19 2.44 6.16
CA PHE A 182 -9.38 2.17 7.58
C PHE A 182 -10.14 0.84 7.68
N GLU A 183 -9.44 -0.24 8.05
CA GLU A 183 -9.99 -1.61 8.00
C GLU A 183 -10.51 -2.00 6.59
N MET A 184 -11.81 -2.28 6.44
CA MET A 184 -12.48 -2.54 5.15
C MET A 184 -13.08 -1.29 4.48
N LEU A 185 -12.96 -0.13 5.13
CA LEU A 185 -13.55 1.13 4.68
C LEU A 185 -12.50 1.96 3.91
N SER A 186 -12.79 2.33 2.67
CA SER A 186 -11.93 3.24 1.92
C SER A 186 -12.18 4.70 2.35
N LEU A 187 -11.19 5.33 2.97
CA LEU A 187 -11.25 6.74 3.36
C LEU A 187 -11.30 7.67 2.14
N THR A 188 -10.74 7.21 1.02
CA THR A 188 -10.73 7.93 -0.26
C THR A 188 -12.14 8.32 -0.72
N VAL A 189 -13.11 7.40 -0.61
CA VAL A 189 -14.50 7.65 -1.04
C VAL A 189 -15.12 8.82 -0.26
N PHE A 190 -14.90 8.88 1.06
CA PHE A 190 -15.44 9.98 1.88
C PHE A 190 -14.77 11.31 1.56
N LEU A 191 -13.44 11.30 1.37
CA LEU A 191 -12.68 12.49 0.99
C LEU A 191 -13.16 13.03 -0.37
N GLU A 192 -13.37 12.16 -1.34
CA GLU A 192 -13.92 12.52 -2.66
C GLU A 192 -15.33 13.10 -2.55
N LEU A 193 -16.22 12.48 -1.76
CA LEU A 193 -17.57 13.00 -1.54
C LEU A 193 -17.57 14.40 -0.91
N PHE A 194 -16.70 14.65 0.07
CA PHE A 194 -16.54 15.99 0.64
C PHE A 194 -16.06 17.00 -0.39
N MET A 195 -15.08 16.63 -1.22
CA MET A 195 -14.59 17.48 -2.31
C MET A 195 -15.68 17.76 -3.36
N PHE A 196 -16.52 16.78 -3.68
CA PHE A 196 -17.64 16.99 -4.61
C PHE A 196 -18.68 17.93 -4.02
N ILE A 197 -19.10 17.73 -2.77
CA ILE A 197 -20.04 18.63 -2.09
C ILE A 197 -19.51 20.07 -2.09
N ASP A 198 -18.21 20.24 -1.82
CA ASP A 198 -17.55 21.55 -1.83
C ASP A 198 -17.66 22.25 -3.19
N ILE A 199 -17.34 21.52 -4.27
CA ILE A 199 -17.43 22.03 -5.64
C ILE A 199 -18.87 22.38 -6.03
N TYR A 200 -19.86 21.54 -5.68
CA TYR A 200 -21.26 21.74 -6.05
C TYR A 200 -21.94 22.86 -5.26
N LYS A 201 -21.64 23.02 -3.97
CA LYS A 201 -22.21 24.11 -3.14
C LYS A 201 -21.85 25.50 -3.69
N LYS A 202 -20.61 25.69 -4.15
CA LYS A 202 -20.19 26.98 -4.70
C LYS A 202 -20.92 27.33 -6.00
N VAL A 203 -21.16 26.35 -6.87
CA VAL A 203 -21.92 26.56 -8.11
C VAL A 203 -23.36 27.01 -7.83
N GLY A 204 -24.01 26.44 -6.82
CA GLY A 204 -25.37 26.84 -6.42
C GLY A 204 -25.44 28.28 -5.90
N ASN A 205 -24.41 28.75 -5.20
CA ASN A 205 -24.35 30.11 -4.66
C ASN A 205 -24.00 31.17 -5.72
N GLU A 206 -23.35 30.81 -6.83
CA GLU A 206 -23.06 31.73 -7.95
C GLU A 206 -24.26 31.90 -8.91
N GLN A 207 -25.29 31.06 -8.78
CA GLN A 207 -26.51 31.08 -9.60
C GLN A 207 -27.72 31.75 -8.91
N GLN A 208 -27.55 32.20 -7.66
CA GLN A 208 -28.52 32.99 -6.89
C GLN A 208 -28.09 34.46 -6.84
#